data_AF-A0AAW8I257-F1
#
_entry.id   AF-A0AAW8I257-F1
#
_cell.length_a   1.000
_cell.length_b   1.000
_cell.length_c   1.000
_cell.angle_alpha   90.00
_cell.angle_beta   90.00
_cell.angle_gamma   90.00
#
_symmetry.space_group_name_H-M   'P 1'
#
loop_
_entity.id
_entity.type
_entity.pdbx_description
1 polymer ?
#
loop_
_entity_poly.entity_id
_entity_poly.type
_entity_poly.pdbx_seq_one_letter_code
_entity_poly.pdbx_strand_id
1 'polypeptide(L)' 'MSTDCRDCRAGLDHCHGTVIRHPLARPECTEPDCVSPELQPHIFVLDCNAVSCECTESATAPGSFRSAHRVGA' A
#
# COMPACT_ATOMS: atom_id res chain seq x y z
N MET A 1 -9.22 -23.85 7.05
CA MET A 1 -7.77 -23.70 7.14
C MET A 1 -7.49 -22.28 7.59
N SER A 2 -6.74 -22.11 8.67
CA SER A 2 -6.22 -20.80 9.08
C SER A 2 -5.22 -20.32 8.04
N THR A 3 -5.48 -19.19 7.40
CA THR A 3 -4.59 -18.52 6.44
C THR A 3 -3.45 -17.76 7.14
N ASP A 4 -3.35 -17.89 8.47
CA ASP A 4 -2.38 -17.20 9.32
C ASP A 4 -0.95 -17.66 9.02
N CYS A 5 -0.09 -16.69 8.67
CA CYS A 5 1.33 -16.91 8.46
C CYS A 5 2.07 -17.13 9.80
N ARG A 6 3.36 -17.43 9.73
CA ARG A 6 4.18 -17.63 10.94
C ARG A 6 4.16 -16.41 11.86
N ASP A 7 4.18 -15.22 11.29
CA ASP A 7 4.30 -13.97 12.06
C ASP A 7 2.97 -13.63 12.74
N CYS A 8 1.81 -13.95 12.13
CA CYS A 8 0.50 -13.93 12.81
C CYS A 8 0.49 -14.82 14.04
N ARG A 9 0.99 -16.05 13.89
CA ARG A 9 1.03 -17.04 14.99
C ARG A 9 1.98 -16.62 16.11
N ALA A 10 3.00 -15.83 15.77
CA ALA A 10 3.93 -15.25 16.74
C ALA A 10 3.42 -13.93 17.36
N GLY A 11 2.27 -13.42 16.92
CA GLY A 11 1.71 -12.16 17.42
C GLY A 11 2.54 -10.93 17.06
N LEU A 12 3.31 -10.99 15.96
CA LEU A 12 4.10 -9.86 15.49
C LEU A 12 3.21 -8.87 14.74
N ASP A 13 3.49 -7.58 14.88
CA ASP A 13 2.86 -6.56 14.02
C ASP A 13 3.47 -6.66 12.61
N HIS A 14 2.62 -6.95 11.63
CA HIS A 14 2.99 -7.07 10.22
C HIS A 14 1.75 -6.91 9.34
N CYS A 15 1.99 -6.55 8.08
CA CYS A 15 0.97 -6.52 7.04
C CYS A 15 1.23 -7.62 6.00
N HIS A 16 0.16 -8.24 5.49
CA HIS A 16 0.23 -9.22 4.40
C HIS A 16 0.20 -8.58 3.01
N GLY A 17 -0.17 -7.30 2.94
CA GLY A 17 -0.22 -6.56 1.70
C GLY A 17 1.16 -6.19 1.18
N THR A 18 1.17 -5.82 -0.09
CA THR A 18 2.30 -5.14 -0.71
C THR A 18 2.04 -3.64 -0.64
N VAL A 19 2.97 -2.88 -0.08
CA VAL A 19 2.89 -1.42 -0.13
C VAL A 19 3.47 -0.90 -1.44
N ILE A 20 2.69 -0.09 -2.13
CA ILE A 20 3.04 0.59 -3.37
C ILE A 20 3.42 2.03 -3.01
N ARG A 21 4.67 2.40 -3.29
CA ARG A 21 5.20 3.74 -3.05
C ARG A 21 4.96 4.61 -4.26
N HIS A 22 4.33 5.74 -4.01
CA HIS A 22 4.10 6.78 -5.00
C HIS A 22 5.11 7.92 -4.77
N PRO A 23 5.75 8.46 -5.83
CA PRO A 23 6.70 9.58 -5.68
C PRO A 23 6.07 10.87 -5.14
N LEU A 24 4.80 11.12 -5.47
CA LEU A 24 4.10 12.38 -5.19
C LEU A 24 2.79 12.20 -4.40
N ALA A 25 2.51 10.98 -3.94
CA ALA A 25 1.28 10.66 -3.20
C ALA A 25 1.61 9.79 -1.99
N ARG A 26 0.60 9.57 -1.14
CA ARG A 26 0.74 8.64 -0.02
C ARG A 26 0.95 7.21 -0.54
N PRO A 27 1.75 6.38 0.16
CA PRO A 27 1.85 4.97 -0.16
C PRO A 27 0.50 4.28 0.02
N GLU A 28 0.22 3.31 -0.83
CA GLU A 28 -1.01 2.53 -0.78
C GLU A 28 -0.66 1.07 -0.47
N CYS A 29 -1.46 0.40 0.36
CA CYS A 29 -1.29 -1.03 0.60
C CYS A 29 -2.37 -1.81 -0.14
N THR A 30 -2.01 -2.94 -0.73
CA THR A 30 -2.98 -3.84 -1.37
C THR A 30 -3.87 -4.59 -0.37
N GLU A 31 -3.53 -4.55 0.92
CA GLU A 31 -4.35 -5.15 1.99
C GLU A 31 -5.48 -4.20 2.39
N PRO A 32 -6.76 -4.59 2.23
CA PRO A 32 -7.92 -3.71 2.50
C PRO A 32 -8.00 -3.24 3.95
N ASP A 33 -7.50 -4.03 4.89
CA ASP A 33 -7.55 -3.72 6.32
C ASP A 33 -6.32 -2.93 6.80
N CYS A 34 -5.37 -2.62 5.91
CA CYS A 34 -4.22 -1.78 6.25
C CYS A 34 -4.60 -0.29 6.22
N VAL A 35 -4.80 0.28 7.41
CA VAL A 35 -5.19 1.69 7.57
C VAL A 35 -4.01 2.65 7.66
N SER A 36 -2.78 2.14 7.85
CA SER A 36 -1.57 2.96 8.01
C SER A 36 -0.38 2.39 7.22
N PRO A 37 -0.40 2.46 5.87
CA PRO A 37 0.66 1.91 5.01
C PRO A 37 2.07 2.45 5.32
N GLU A 38 2.17 3.70 5.79
CA GLU A 38 3.43 4.35 6.17
C GLU A 38 3.97 3.96 7.55
N LEU A 39 3.13 3.39 8.44
CA LEU A 39 3.51 3.07 9.82
C LEU A 39 3.66 1.56 10.05
N GLN A 40 2.89 0.73 9.33
CA GLN A 40 2.98 -0.71 9.49
C GLN A 40 4.22 -1.29 8.80
N PRO A 41 4.85 -2.33 9.38
CA PRO A 41 5.94 -3.03 8.74
C PRO A 41 5.40 -3.90 7.59
N HIS A 42 5.74 -3.51 6.37
CA HIS A 42 5.44 -4.24 5.14
C HIS A 42 6.68 -5.00 4.69
N ILE A 43 6.53 -6.32 4.50
CA ILE A 43 7.61 -7.17 3.99
C ILE A 43 7.84 -6.88 2.50
N PHE A 44 6.78 -6.55 1.77
CA PHE A 44 6.81 -6.29 0.33
C PHE A 44 6.54 -4.82 0.04
N VAL A 45 7.52 -4.19 -0.60
CA VAL A 45 7.49 -2.79 -1.02
C VAL A 45 7.77 -2.73 -2.51
N LEU A 46 6.89 -2.10 -3.28
CA LEU A 46 7.07 -1.85 -4.70
C LEU A 46 6.97 -0.35 -4.98
N ASP A 47 7.75 0.15 -5.94
CA ASP A 47 7.50 1.48 -6.48
C ASP A 47 6.40 1.42 -7.54
N CYS A 48 5.57 2.46 -7.63
CA CYS A 48 4.40 2.50 -8.51
C CYS A 48 4.72 2.29 -10.00
N ASN A 49 5.97 2.58 -10.42
CA ASN A 49 6.44 2.34 -11.77
C ASN A 49 6.50 0.84 -12.13
N ALA A 50 6.77 -0.03 -11.16
CA ALA A 50 6.84 -1.48 -11.39
C ALA A 50 5.48 -2.09 -11.77
N VAL A 51 4.38 -1.42 -11.42
CA VAL A 51 3.00 -1.87 -11.68
C VAL A 51 2.29 -1.02 -12.74
N SER A 52 3.01 -0.15 -13.45
CA SER A 52 2.44 0.76 -14.46
C SER A 52 1.27 1.60 -13.91
N CYS A 53 1.43 2.15 -12.71
CA CYS A 53 0.38 2.95 -12.07
C CYS A 53 0.16 4.28 -12.79
N GLU A 54 -1.12 4.69 -12.91
CA GLU A 54 -1.53 5.92 -13.56
C GLU A 54 -0.99 7.20 -12.88
N CYS A 55 -0.57 7.13 -11.63
CA CYS A 55 0.08 8.28 -10.99
C CYS A 55 1.39 8.70 -11.69
N THR A 56 2.00 7.80 -12.46
CA THR A 56 3.24 8.04 -13.21
C THR A 56 2.99 8.88 -14.46
N GLU A 57 1.79 8.78 -15.07
CA GLU A 57 1.41 9.58 -16.23
C GLU A 57 0.89 10.97 -15.83
N SER A 58 0.35 11.08 -14.61
CA SER A 58 -0.27 12.30 -14.07
C SER A 58 0.69 13.33 -13.48
N ALA A 59 2.02 13.12 -13.55
CA ALA A 59 3.03 14.04 -13.02
C ALA A 59 2.99 15.47 -13.63
N THR A 60 2.12 15.71 -14.63
CA THR A 60 1.96 17.01 -15.31
C THR A 60 0.81 17.86 -14.73
N ALA A 61 -0.06 17.33 -13.84
CA ALA A 61 -1.16 18.11 -13.24
C ALA A 61 -1.12 18.04 -11.70
N PRO A 62 -0.91 19.16 -10.98
CA PRO A 62 -0.92 19.16 -9.52
C PRO A 62 -2.34 18.87 -9.00
N GLY A 63 -2.49 17.77 -8.23
CA GLY A 63 -3.71 17.45 -7.51
C GLY A 63 -4.60 16.32 -8.07
N SER A 64 -4.15 15.60 -9.10
CA SER A 64 -4.91 14.47 -9.70
C SER A 64 -4.50 13.08 -9.19
N PHE A 65 -3.90 12.97 -7.99
CA PHE A 65 -3.62 11.67 -7.36
C PHE A 65 -4.91 11.13 -6.73
N ARG A 66 -5.84 10.66 -7.58
CA ARG A 66 -7.02 9.95 -7.10
C ARG A 66 -6.58 8.54 -6.71
N SER A 67 -6.32 8.37 -5.42
CA SER A 67 -6.23 7.05 -4.80
C SER A 67 -7.46 6.24 -5.21
N ALA A 68 -7.23 5.09 -5.85
CA ALA A 68 -8.31 4.21 -6.32
C ALA A 68 -9.05 3.56 -5.14
N HIS A 69 -8.46 3.58 -3.94
CA HIS A 69 -9.03 3.00 -2.74
C HIS A 69 -9.42 4.10 -1.75
N ARG A 70 -10.74 4.29 -1.57
CA ARG A 70 -11.29 5.15 -0.51
C ARG A 70 -10.76 4.70 0.84
N VAL A 71 -10.00 5.55 1.52
CA VAL A 71 -9.82 5.44 2.97
C VAL A 71 -11.10 5.97 3.62
N GLY A 72 -11.82 5.08 4.30
CA GLY A 72 -13.04 5.38 5.05
C GLY A 72 -12.77 6.33 6.24
N ALA A 73 -13.81 7.09 6.59
CA ALA A 73 -13.86 8.04 7.69
C ALA A 73 -13.83 7.38 9.08
#